data_AF-A0A961C478-F1
#
_entry.id   AF-A0A961C478-F1
#
_cell.length_a   1.000
_cell.length_b   1.000
_cell.length_c   1.000
_cell.angle_alpha   90.00
_cell.angle_beta   90.00
_cell.angle_gamma   90.00
#
_symmetry.space_group_name_H-M   'P 1'
#
loop_
_entity.id
_entity.type
_entity.pdbx_description
1 polymer ?
#
loop_
_entity_poly.entity_id
_entity_poly.type
_entity_poly.pdbx_seq_one_letter_code
_entity_poly.pdbx_strand_id
1 'polypeptide(L)'
;MASIRSAAVVGTLLLGSWNLVACSDNNSASDDNTRSTMGQSTGNDTDSGDSDGSGGGSDNDQAGSGAVRAPEFLLTGAVDAPAGWVLDPANCVSTEESGPPFFDYYISGDWVRRGSGYGGSGGVTGSGDHSYELPEGSRIKVTIETDSYSGTEPMSPEGKPWTTWDRDHVEFTDSGERTTRITYTKLDPIEIDGESFDLHFLDQAQSDVVSTSEYKLRIVFGEVPTGGAAGKDRRPESATVTFSWDSDDADLPEGTVREVLSTFRLATCSQEGLVNLYETLTGTKF
;
A
#
# COMPACT_ATOMS: atom_id res chain seq x y z
N MET A 1 17.17 -59.93 7.21
CA MET A 1 16.68 -59.05 8.30
C MET A 1 16.42 -57.69 7.68
N ALA A 2 15.15 -57.35 7.50
CA ALA A 2 14.70 -56.07 6.96
C ALA A 2 14.57 -55.06 8.11
N SER A 3 15.13 -53.86 7.97
CA SER A 3 14.94 -52.76 8.91
C SER A 3 14.16 -51.65 8.23
N ILE A 4 13.04 -51.29 8.84
CA ILE A 4 11.98 -50.39 8.36
C ILE A 4 12.46 -48.95 8.53
N ARG A 5 12.43 -48.16 7.45
CA ARG A 5 12.57 -46.70 7.51
C ARG A 5 11.20 -46.09 7.82
N SER A 6 11.06 -45.51 9.01
CA SER A 6 9.90 -44.68 9.35
C SER A 6 10.07 -43.30 8.72
N ALA A 7 9.14 -42.94 7.83
CA ALA A 7 8.93 -41.59 7.37
C ALA A 7 8.14 -40.83 8.46
N ALA A 8 8.71 -39.73 8.96
CA ALA A 8 7.97 -38.76 9.76
C ALA A 8 7.56 -37.63 8.83
N VAL A 9 6.27 -37.64 8.46
CA VAL A 9 5.57 -36.47 7.90
C VAL A 9 5.29 -35.56 9.08
N VAL A 10 5.97 -34.41 9.16
CA VAL A 10 5.61 -33.33 10.08
C VAL A 10 5.13 -32.18 9.22
N GLY A 11 3.84 -31.90 9.32
CA GLY A 11 3.13 -30.94 8.49
C GLY A 11 3.58 -29.51 8.75
N THR A 12 3.79 -28.79 7.66
CA THR A 12 3.97 -27.35 7.60
C THR A 12 2.73 -26.66 8.18
N LEU A 13 2.87 -26.08 9.38
CA LEU A 13 1.91 -25.12 9.91
C LEU A 13 2.20 -23.77 9.25
N LEU A 14 1.33 -23.38 8.32
CA LEU A 14 1.25 -22.02 7.79
C LEU A 14 0.87 -21.08 8.93
N LEU A 15 1.85 -20.39 9.51
CA LEU A 15 1.62 -19.21 10.33
C LEU A 15 1.28 -18.06 9.39
N GLY A 16 0.00 -17.98 9.02
CA GLY A 16 -0.56 -16.73 8.53
C GLY A 16 -0.41 -15.67 9.62
N SER A 17 0.01 -14.47 9.25
CA SER A 17 0.00 -13.30 10.12
C SER A 17 -1.43 -12.98 10.55
N TRP A 18 -1.71 -13.12 11.84
CA TRP A 18 -2.99 -12.73 12.44
C TRP A 18 -2.96 -11.21 12.64
N ASN A 19 -3.66 -10.46 11.78
CA ASN A 19 -4.10 -9.13 12.14
C ASN A 19 -5.27 -9.26 13.12
N LEU A 20 -5.02 -8.96 14.39
CA LEU A 20 -6.03 -8.80 15.42
C LEU A 20 -6.89 -7.56 15.07
N VAL A 21 -7.95 -7.77 14.31
CA VAL A 21 -9.07 -6.84 14.24
C VAL A 21 -9.86 -6.99 15.54
N ALA A 22 -9.85 -5.93 16.35
CA ALA A 22 -10.79 -5.79 17.45
C ALA A 22 -12.19 -5.58 16.84
N CYS A 23 -12.94 -6.67 16.68
CA CYS A 23 -14.39 -6.61 16.55
C CYS A 23 -14.95 -6.08 17.89
N SER A 24 -15.40 -4.83 17.92
CA SER A 24 -16.39 -4.42 18.92
C SER A 24 -17.73 -5.00 18.49
N ASP A 25 -18.23 -5.93 19.29
CA ASP A 25 -19.59 -6.44 19.20
C ASP A 25 -20.61 -5.30 19.19
N ASN A 26 -21.51 -5.32 18.21
CA ASN A 26 -22.90 -4.98 18.44
C ASN A 26 -23.74 -5.71 17.39
N ASN A 27 -24.20 -6.89 17.79
CA ASN A 27 -25.04 -7.74 16.96
C ASN A 27 -26.52 -7.53 17.31
N SER A 28 -27.34 -7.51 16.25
CA SER A 28 -28.77 -7.89 16.21
C SER A 28 -29.79 -6.90 16.82
N ALA A 29 -30.93 -6.59 16.21
CA ALA A 29 -31.53 -7.03 14.95
C ALA A 29 -32.83 -6.22 14.70
N SER A 30 -33.32 -6.32 13.46
CA SER A 30 -34.73 -6.36 13.04
C SER A 30 -35.34 -5.07 12.50
N ASP A 31 -35.67 -5.15 11.21
CA ASP A 31 -36.64 -4.34 10.48
C ASP A 31 -37.99 -4.28 11.21
N ASP A 32 -38.64 -3.11 11.18
CA ASP A 32 -40.09 -3.09 10.96
C ASP A 32 -40.56 -1.78 10.32
N ASN A 33 -41.38 -1.95 9.28
CA ASN A 33 -41.84 -0.94 8.35
C ASN A 33 -43.24 -0.47 8.77
N THR A 34 -43.42 0.77 9.21
CA THR A 34 -44.76 1.39 9.23
C THR A 34 -44.76 2.85 8.80
N ARG A 35 -45.49 3.06 7.70
CA ARG A 35 -45.94 4.32 7.11
C ARG A 35 -47.17 4.84 7.86
N SER A 36 -47.21 6.12 8.23
CA SER A 36 -48.44 6.95 8.44
C SER A 36 -48.04 8.43 8.64
N THR A 37 -48.30 9.33 7.69
CA THR A 37 -49.44 10.28 7.58
C THR A 37 -49.63 11.31 8.71
N MET A 38 -49.55 12.58 8.31
CA MET A 38 -50.23 13.82 8.74
C MET A 38 -50.94 13.93 10.11
N GLY A 39 -50.71 15.08 10.76
CA GLY A 39 -51.57 15.72 11.79
C GLY A 39 -50.70 16.57 12.73
N GLN A 40 -50.42 17.85 12.48
CA GLN A 40 -51.22 19.08 12.67
C GLN A 40 -51.51 19.45 14.15
N SER A 41 -51.22 20.72 14.48
CA SER A 41 -51.67 21.53 15.65
C SER A 41 -50.98 21.25 16.99
N THR A 42 -50.59 22.19 17.87
CA THR A 42 -50.85 23.62 18.17
C THR A 42 -49.67 24.08 19.05
N GLY A 43 -49.11 25.30 19.01
CA GLY A 43 -49.72 26.60 19.28
C GLY A 43 -48.80 27.41 20.23
N ASN A 44 -48.99 28.73 20.22
CA ASN A 44 -48.37 29.83 20.98
C ASN A 44 -47.00 30.37 20.51
N ASP A 45 -46.71 31.66 20.55
CA ASP A 45 -47.43 32.95 20.37
C ASP A 45 -46.40 34.02 20.80
N THR A 46 -46.16 35.02 19.94
CA THR A 46 -45.69 36.41 20.24
C THR A 46 -44.31 36.59 20.93
N ASP A 47 -43.46 37.60 20.68
CA ASP A 47 -43.68 39.00 20.32
C ASP A 47 -42.35 39.69 19.87
N SER A 48 -42.51 40.65 18.96
CA SER A 48 -41.74 41.85 18.56
C SER A 48 -40.30 42.15 19.00
N GLY A 49 -39.51 42.63 18.04
CA GLY A 49 -38.31 43.46 18.27
C GLY A 49 -37.62 43.91 16.97
N ASP A 50 -38.10 44.99 16.35
CA ASP A 50 -37.41 45.74 15.28
C ASP A 50 -36.14 46.44 15.82
N SER A 51 -35.05 46.42 15.03
CA SER A 51 -33.94 47.37 15.11
C SER A 51 -33.15 47.38 13.79
N ASP A 52 -33.37 48.43 12.99
CA ASP A 52 -32.53 48.82 11.84
C ASP A 52 -31.15 49.29 12.29
N GLY A 53 -30.08 49.03 11.51
CA GLY A 53 -28.83 49.77 11.66
C GLY A 53 -27.54 49.14 11.13
N SER A 54 -27.40 49.10 9.80
CA SER A 54 -26.19 49.39 9.02
C SER A 54 -24.79 48.95 9.49
N GLY A 55 -24.19 48.07 8.69
CA GLY A 55 -22.90 48.36 8.05
C GLY A 55 -21.64 47.96 8.81
N GLY A 56 -20.98 46.91 8.34
CA GLY A 56 -19.57 46.68 8.65
C GLY A 56 -19.09 45.28 8.27
N GLY A 57 -18.35 45.19 7.17
CA GLY A 57 -17.42 44.08 6.93
C GLY A 57 -18.06 42.78 6.46
N SER A 58 -18.45 42.73 5.18
CA SER A 58 -18.31 41.48 4.44
C SER A 58 -16.82 41.19 4.28
N ASP A 59 -16.21 40.66 5.33
CA ASP A 59 -14.99 39.86 5.19
C ASP A 59 -15.44 38.47 4.72
N ASN A 60 -15.98 38.44 3.50
CA ASN A 60 -15.74 37.31 2.63
C ASN A 60 -14.24 37.39 2.32
N ASP A 61 -13.43 36.93 3.27
CA ASP A 61 -12.12 36.41 2.97
C ASP A 61 -12.38 35.29 1.99
N GLN A 62 -12.29 35.68 0.72
CA GLN A 62 -12.20 34.82 -0.43
C GLN A 62 -10.87 34.11 -0.25
N ALA A 63 -10.85 33.12 0.64
CA ALA A 63 -9.83 32.10 0.73
C ALA A 63 -9.69 31.60 -0.70
N GLY A 64 -8.59 32.00 -1.34
CA GLY A 64 -8.42 31.82 -2.77
C GLY A 64 -8.75 30.38 -3.09
N SER A 65 -9.82 30.17 -3.87
CA SER A 65 -10.08 28.87 -4.49
C SER A 65 -8.98 28.70 -5.53
N GLY A 66 -7.77 28.36 -5.07
CA GLY A 66 -6.72 27.87 -5.93
C GLY A 66 -7.33 26.70 -6.68
N ALA A 67 -7.27 26.73 -8.01
CA ALA A 67 -7.74 25.62 -8.81
C ALA A 67 -7.01 24.36 -8.34
N VAL A 68 -7.74 23.33 -7.93
CA VAL A 68 -7.16 22.04 -7.60
C VAL A 68 -6.49 21.53 -8.87
N ARG A 69 -5.20 21.19 -8.79
CA ARG A 69 -4.42 20.69 -9.92
C ARG A 69 -4.60 19.18 -10.04
N ALA A 70 -4.57 18.69 -11.27
CA ALA A 70 -4.56 17.26 -11.55
C ALA A 70 -3.32 16.57 -10.93
N PRO A 71 -3.39 15.26 -10.66
CA PRO A 71 -2.21 14.47 -10.33
C PRO A 71 -1.09 14.65 -11.35
N GLU A 72 0.14 14.74 -10.86
CA GLU A 72 1.36 14.70 -11.67
C GLU A 72 2.07 13.37 -11.39
N PHE A 73 2.22 12.53 -12.40
CA PHE A 73 2.78 11.19 -12.24
C PHE A 73 4.26 11.13 -12.63
N LEU A 74 4.99 10.27 -11.92
CA LEU A 74 6.37 9.89 -12.19
C LEU A 74 6.42 8.45 -12.71
N LEU A 75 7.59 8.04 -13.23
CA LEU A 75 7.82 6.67 -13.71
C LEU A 75 6.82 6.26 -14.80
N THR A 76 6.52 7.15 -15.74
CA THR A 76 5.48 6.89 -16.76
C THR A 76 6.10 6.54 -18.12
N GLY A 77 5.26 6.12 -19.06
CA GLY A 77 5.69 5.78 -20.41
C GLY A 77 6.25 4.36 -20.52
N ALA A 78 6.65 4.01 -21.74
CA ALA A 78 7.16 2.68 -22.05
C ALA A 78 8.65 2.57 -21.68
N VAL A 79 9.04 1.40 -21.18
CA VAL A 79 10.43 0.97 -21.04
C VAL A 79 10.69 -0.21 -21.97
N ASP A 80 11.84 -0.21 -22.62
CA ASP A 80 12.26 -1.34 -23.46
C ASP A 80 12.48 -2.57 -22.58
N ALA A 81 11.85 -3.69 -22.97
CA ALA A 81 12.04 -4.96 -22.29
C ALA A 81 13.51 -5.40 -22.39
N PRO A 82 14.17 -5.74 -21.27
CA PRO A 82 15.45 -6.42 -21.32
C PRO A 82 15.34 -7.73 -22.12
N ALA A 83 16.43 -8.15 -22.75
CA ALA A 83 16.41 -9.33 -23.61
C ALA A 83 16.04 -10.59 -22.79
N GLY A 84 15.02 -11.32 -23.24
CA GLY A 84 14.55 -12.53 -22.56
C GLY A 84 13.60 -12.27 -21.39
N TRP A 85 13.19 -11.03 -21.16
CA TRP A 85 12.25 -10.67 -20.10
C TRP A 85 10.82 -10.53 -20.63
N VAL A 86 9.85 -10.74 -19.75
CA VAL A 86 8.43 -10.67 -20.06
C VAL A 86 7.77 -9.61 -19.18
N LEU A 87 6.82 -8.89 -19.78
CA LEU A 87 6.02 -7.90 -19.05
C LEU A 87 5.13 -8.63 -18.04
N ASP A 88 5.23 -8.24 -16.78
CA ASP A 88 4.22 -8.49 -15.77
C ASP A 88 3.38 -7.21 -15.59
N PRO A 89 2.11 -7.23 -16.06
CA PRO A 89 1.31 -6.02 -16.12
C PRO A 89 0.75 -5.64 -14.76
N ALA A 90 0.53 -4.34 -14.56
CA ALA A 90 -0.27 -3.85 -13.44
C ALA A 90 -1.68 -4.44 -13.47
N ASN A 91 -2.23 -4.67 -12.29
CA ASN A 91 -3.61 -5.09 -12.13
C ASN A 91 -4.55 -3.88 -12.04
N CYS A 92 -5.22 -3.59 -13.15
CA CYS A 92 -6.12 -2.45 -13.28
C CYS A 92 -7.60 -2.82 -13.41
N VAL A 93 -7.98 -4.11 -13.42
CA VAL A 93 -9.25 -4.54 -14.02
C VAL A 93 -10.33 -4.97 -13.01
N SER A 94 -9.99 -5.24 -11.73
CA SER A 94 -10.94 -5.17 -10.60
C SER A 94 -10.24 -5.40 -9.25
N THR A 95 -10.86 -4.99 -8.14
CA THR A 95 -10.43 -5.36 -6.77
C THR A 95 -10.56 -6.87 -6.49
N GLU A 96 -11.19 -7.64 -7.38
CA GLU A 96 -11.33 -9.09 -7.26
C GLU A 96 -10.20 -9.85 -7.96
N GLU A 97 -9.47 -9.21 -8.87
CA GLU A 97 -8.25 -9.77 -9.44
C GLU A 97 -7.09 -9.51 -8.47
N SER A 98 -6.25 -10.52 -8.25
CA SER A 98 -5.07 -10.44 -7.38
C SER A 98 -3.82 -10.14 -8.20
N GLY A 99 -2.96 -9.23 -7.71
CA GLY A 99 -1.69 -8.86 -8.36
C GLY A 99 -1.21 -7.43 -8.02
N PRO A 100 0.01 -7.05 -8.45
CA PRO A 100 0.60 -5.74 -8.20
C PRO A 100 -0.28 -4.63 -8.79
N PRO A 101 -0.75 -3.68 -7.97
CA PRO A 101 -1.90 -2.83 -8.34
C PRO A 101 -1.59 -1.64 -9.25
N PHE A 102 -0.32 -1.21 -9.40
CA PHE A 102 0.01 0.07 -10.06
C PHE A 102 1.08 0.02 -11.14
N PHE A 103 2.02 -0.92 -11.04
CA PHE A 103 3.22 -0.87 -11.85
C PHE A 103 3.24 -2.00 -12.87
N ASP A 104 3.47 -1.62 -14.11
CA ASP A 104 4.04 -2.49 -15.11
C ASP A 104 5.53 -2.65 -14.79
N TYR A 105 6.02 -3.88 -14.80
CA TYR A 105 7.44 -4.16 -14.69
C TYR A 105 7.78 -5.43 -15.44
N TYR A 106 9.06 -5.62 -15.75
CA TYR A 106 9.51 -6.81 -16.44
C TYR A 106 10.15 -7.77 -15.43
N ILE A 107 9.94 -9.06 -15.66
CA ILE A 107 10.62 -10.15 -14.97
C ILE A 107 11.35 -11.04 -15.98
N SER A 108 12.30 -11.83 -15.51
CA SER A 108 12.95 -12.83 -16.38
C SER A 108 11.92 -13.78 -16.98
N GLY A 109 12.02 -14.07 -18.28
CA GLY A 109 11.06 -14.92 -18.99
C GLY A 109 11.12 -16.40 -18.65
N ASP A 110 12.15 -16.82 -17.90
CA ASP A 110 12.27 -18.17 -17.33
C ASP A 110 11.66 -18.30 -15.93
N TRP A 111 11.20 -17.20 -15.34
CA TRP A 111 10.46 -17.20 -14.07
C TRP A 111 8.99 -17.51 -14.33
N VAL A 112 8.47 -18.54 -13.66
CA VAL A 112 7.08 -18.96 -13.84
C VAL A 112 6.22 -18.34 -12.75
N ARG A 113 5.26 -17.48 -13.12
CA ARG A 113 4.27 -16.95 -12.17
C ARG A 113 3.45 -18.10 -11.59
N ARG A 114 3.49 -18.28 -10.27
CA ARG A 114 2.80 -19.36 -9.54
C ARG A 114 1.56 -18.90 -8.78
N GLY A 115 1.49 -17.64 -8.43
CA GLY A 115 0.37 -17.11 -7.68
C GLY A 115 0.36 -15.60 -7.68
N SER A 116 -0.82 -15.07 -7.39
CA SER A 116 -1.04 -13.66 -7.16
C SER A 116 -1.95 -13.48 -5.94
N GLY A 117 -1.59 -12.54 -5.08
CA GLY A 117 -2.33 -12.19 -3.88
C GLY A 117 -2.91 -10.78 -3.97
N TYR A 118 -4.10 -10.59 -3.41
CA TYR A 118 -4.64 -9.28 -3.09
C TYR A 118 -4.47 -9.05 -1.59
N GLY A 119 -3.83 -7.93 -1.23
CA GLY A 119 -3.78 -7.45 0.14
C GLY A 119 -4.83 -6.36 0.34
N GLY A 120 -5.78 -6.61 1.22
CA GLY A 120 -6.79 -5.61 1.58
C GLY A 120 -6.18 -4.41 2.34
N SER A 121 -6.77 -3.23 2.08
CA SER A 121 -6.57 -1.91 2.74
C SER A 121 -5.13 -1.52 3.13
N GLY A 122 -4.29 -1.22 2.15
CA GLY A 122 -3.12 -0.33 2.32
C GLY A 122 -3.37 0.99 1.58
N GLY A 123 -3.40 2.12 2.27
CA GLY A 123 -3.67 3.42 1.63
C GLY A 123 -5.04 3.52 0.95
N VAL A 124 -5.23 4.51 0.08
CA VAL A 124 -6.50 4.71 -0.66
C VAL A 124 -6.70 3.62 -1.73
N THR A 125 -5.65 2.90 -2.09
CA THR A 125 -5.60 2.14 -3.35
C THR A 125 -5.17 0.66 -3.21
N GLY A 126 -4.77 0.18 -2.04
CA GLY A 126 -4.61 -1.25 -1.72
C GLY A 126 -3.19 -1.80 -1.80
N SER A 127 -3.07 -3.13 -1.71
CA SER A 127 -1.83 -3.85 -1.92
C SER A 127 -2.03 -5.13 -2.73
N GLY A 128 -0.95 -5.65 -3.30
CA GLY A 128 -0.98 -6.89 -4.04
C GLY A 128 0.39 -7.49 -4.24
N ASP A 129 0.41 -8.76 -4.59
CA ASP A 129 1.65 -9.50 -4.75
C ASP A 129 1.60 -10.50 -5.90
N HIS A 130 2.77 -10.81 -6.43
CA HIS A 130 3.03 -11.94 -7.31
C HIS A 130 4.10 -12.84 -6.72
N SER A 131 3.96 -14.15 -6.95
CA SER A 131 4.98 -15.14 -6.63
C SER A 131 5.49 -15.80 -7.90
N TYR A 132 6.79 -15.99 -7.96
CA TYR A 132 7.49 -16.56 -9.10
C TYR A 132 8.32 -17.75 -8.67
N GLU A 133 8.28 -18.81 -9.47
CA GLU A 133 9.19 -19.93 -9.36
C GLU A 133 10.36 -19.73 -10.33
N LEU A 134 11.57 -19.81 -9.81
CA LEU A 134 12.80 -19.66 -10.56
C LEU A 134 13.17 -20.99 -11.26
N PRO A 135 14.09 -20.99 -12.24
CA PRO A 135 14.47 -22.21 -12.98
C PRO A 135 14.95 -23.36 -12.10
N GLU A 136 15.59 -23.06 -10.97
CA GLU A 136 16.05 -24.04 -9.98
C GLU A 136 14.95 -24.54 -9.03
N GLY A 137 13.72 -24.01 -9.15
CA GLY A 137 12.54 -24.44 -8.40
C GLY A 137 12.28 -23.65 -7.11
N SER A 138 13.18 -22.73 -6.76
CA SER A 138 13.01 -21.82 -5.63
C SER A 138 11.90 -20.79 -5.89
N ARG A 139 11.45 -20.07 -4.86
CA ARG A 139 10.36 -19.09 -4.99
C ARG A 139 10.75 -17.72 -4.46
N ILE A 140 10.38 -16.71 -5.22
CA ILE A 140 10.42 -15.31 -4.80
C ILE A 140 9.00 -14.75 -4.78
N LYS A 141 8.80 -13.72 -3.97
CA LYS A 141 7.56 -12.95 -3.89
C LYS A 141 7.87 -11.46 -4.10
N VAL A 142 7.11 -10.82 -4.97
CA VAL A 142 7.12 -9.37 -5.19
C VAL A 142 5.82 -8.82 -4.62
N THR A 143 5.91 -7.97 -3.61
CA THR A 143 4.77 -7.32 -2.95
C THR A 143 4.83 -5.82 -3.18
N ILE A 144 3.71 -5.21 -3.54
CA ILE A 144 3.56 -3.77 -3.73
C ILE A 144 2.41 -3.28 -2.86
N GLU A 145 2.70 -2.30 -1.99
CA GLU A 145 1.74 -1.77 -1.02
C GLU A 145 1.74 -0.25 -1.04
N THR A 146 0.59 0.39 -1.26
CA THR A 146 0.53 1.86 -1.15
C THR A 146 0.55 2.32 0.30
N ASP A 147 1.31 3.39 0.55
CA ASP A 147 1.43 3.93 1.89
C ASP A 147 0.10 4.54 2.36
N SER A 148 -0.16 4.45 3.66
CA SER A 148 -1.21 5.24 4.32
C SER A 148 -0.63 6.59 4.72
N TYR A 149 -1.46 7.62 4.85
CA TYR A 149 -0.98 8.99 5.07
C TYR A 149 -1.65 9.69 6.24
N SER A 150 -0.89 10.53 6.95
CA SER A 150 -1.40 11.58 7.83
C SER A 150 -0.90 12.93 7.31
N GLY A 151 -1.81 13.69 6.69
CA GLY A 151 -1.40 14.88 5.93
C GLY A 151 -0.54 14.47 4.73
N THR A 152 0.71 14.93 4.70
CA THR A 152 1.67 14.67 3.62
C THR A 152 2.68 13.58 3.96
N GLU A 153 2.65 13.04 5.18
CA GLU A 153 3.63 12.07 5.65
C GLU A 153 3.10 10.64 5.51
N PRO A 154 3.87 9.71 4.92
CA PRO A 154 3.51 8.30 4.91
C PRO A 154 3.58 7.75 6.34
N MET A 155 2.71 6.81 6.64
CA MET A 155 2.54 6.23 7.96
C MET A 155 3.11 4.82 8.02
N SER A 156 3.74 4.48 9.14
CA SER A 156 4.12 3.11 9.45
C SER A 156 2.89 2.26 9.78
N PRO A 157 3.03 0.91 9.79
CA PRO A 157 1.95 0.01 10.20
C PRO A 157 1.39 0.31 11.60
N GLU A 158 2.19 0.90 12.49
CA GLU A 158 1.79 1.29 13.86
C GLU A 158 1.04 2.64 13.90
N GLY A 159 0.75 3.25 12.75
CA GLY A 159 0.01 4.51 12.67
C GLY A 159 0.81 5.73 13.13
N LYS A 160 2.15 5.71 12.98
CA LYS A 160 3.04 6.86 13.21
C LYS A 160 3.67 7.31 11.89
N PRO A 161 4.14 8.57 11.77
CA PRO A 161 4.95 8.95 10.62
C PRO A 161 6.10 7.98 10.41
N TRP A 162 6.22 7.47 9.19
CA TRP A 162 7.25 6.51 8.86
C TRP A 162 8.63 7.17 8.94
N THR A 163 9.59 6.44 9.49
CA THR A 163 10.98 6.91 9.62
C THR A 163 12.01 5.85 9.23
N THR A 164 11.68 4.56 9.39
CA THR A 164 12.58 3.43 9.10
C THR A 164 11.77 2.15 8.90
N TRP A 165 12.42 1.14 8.29
CA TRP A 165 11.93 -0.23 8.24
C TRP A 165 12.38 -1.10 9.42
N ASP A 166 13.33 -0.61 10.22
CA ASP A 166 13.78 -1.31 11.42
C ASP A 166 12.64 -1.46 12.42
N ARG A 167 12.51 -2.64 13.02
CA ARG A 167 11.42 -2.97 13.93
C ARG A 167 11.90 -3.80 15.10
N ASP A 168 11.16 -3.73 16.19
CA ASP A 168 11.32 -4.62 17.34
C ASP A 168 10.31 -5.76 17.20
N HIS A 169 10.79 -7.00 17.24
CA HIS A 169 9.95 -8.19 17.30
C HIS A 169 9.90 -8.67 18.75
N VAL A 170 8.69 -8.74 19.31
CA VAL A 170 8.48 -9.12 20.70
C VAL A 170 7.85 -10.51 20.75
N GLU A 171 8.52 -11.42 21.47
CA GLU A 171 8.06 -12.79 21.70
C GLU A 171 7.81 -13.01 23.20
N PHE A 172 6.72 -13.68 23.52
CA PHE A 172 6.41 -14.08 24.89
C PHE A 172 6.75 -15.56 25.08
N THR A 173 7.72 -15.83 25.95
CA THR A 173 8.19 -17.18 26.29
C THR A 173 7.87 -17.50 27.75
N ASP A 174 8.02 -18.76 28.16
CA ASP A 174 7.92 -19.17 29.57
C ASP A 174 8.93 -18.44 30.48
N SER A 175 10.03 -17.93 29.91
CA SER A 175 11.05 -17.12 30.60
C SER A 175 10.76 -15.61 30.61
N GLY A 176 9.64 -15.18 30.04
CA GLY A 176 9.23 -13.78 29.94
C GLY A 176 9.26 -13.21 28.52
N GLU A 177 9.16 -11.89 28.43
CA GLU A 177 9.20 -11.13 27.19
C GLU A 177 10.63 -11.05 26.65
N ARG A 178 10.81 -11.40 25.38
CA ARG A 178 12.06 -11.24 24.64
C ARG A 178 11.82 -10.30 23.47
N THR A 179 12.65 -9.28 23.34
CA THR A 179 12.63 -8.36 22.20
C THR A 179 13.87 -8.60 21.33
N THR A 180 13.67 -8.81 20.04
CA THR A 180 14.73 -8.92 19.03
C THR A 180 14.62 -7.72 18.09
N ARG A 181 15.70 -6.95 17.95
CA ARG A 181 15.77 -5.85 16.98
C ARG A 181 16.05 -6.41 15.59
N ILE A 182 15.19 -6.10 14.63
CA ILE A 182 15.35 -6.41 13.20
C ILE A 182 15.76 -5.12 12.49
N THR A 183 16.90 -5.15 11.79
CA THR A 183 17.42 -3.98 11.07
C THR A 183 17.53 -4.23 9.58
N TYR A 184 17.25 -3.19 8.78
CA TYR A 184 17.53 -3.19 7.35
C TYR A 184 18.84 -2.44 7.08
N THR A 185 19.70 -3.05 6.27
CA THR A 185 20.91 -2.40 5.77
C THR A 185 20.55 -1.51 4.59
N LYS A 186 20.81 -0.21 4.70
CA LYS A 186 20.71 0.71 3.56
C LYS A 186 21.83 0.42 2.57
N LEU A 187 21.47 0.21 1.31
CA LEU A 187 22.37 -0.02 0.18
C LEU A 187 22.53 1.25 -0.66
N ASP A 188 23.35 1.17 -1.70
CA ASP A 188 23.42 2.23 -2.70
C ASP A 188 22.03 2.41 -3.35
N PRO A 189 21.61 3.67 -3.61
CA PRO A 189 20.31 3.93 -4.20
C PRO A 189 20.18 3.30 -5.59
N ILE A 190 18.94 3.13 -6.03
CA ILE A 190 18.60 2.68 -7.38
C ILE A 190 17.97 3.83 -8.16
N GLU A 191 18.37 3.95 -9.42
CA GLU A 191 17.75 4.87 -10.37
C GLU A 191 16.61 4.16 -11.11
N ILE A 192 15.41 4.75 -11.06
CA ILE A 192 14.24 4.31 -11.82
C ILE A 192 13.72 5.53 -12.57
N ASP A 193 13.76 5.48 -13.90
CA ASP A 193 13.29 6.58 -14.76
C ASP A 193 13.95 7.95 -14.49
N GLY A 194 15.20 7.95 -14.01
CA GLY A 194 15.95 9.17 -13.66
C GLY A 194 15.67 9.71 -12.25
N GLU A 195 14.83 9.01 -11.47
CA GLU A 195 14.58 9.28 -10.05
C GLU A 195 15.36 8.30 -9.17
N SER A 196 15.89 8.80 -8.05
CA SER A 196 16.75 8.02 -7.15
C SER A 196 15.98 7.55 -5.92
N PHE A 197 16.03 6.25 -5.63
CA PHE A 197 15.31 5.64 -4.50
C PHE A 197 16.25 4.85 -3.59
N ASP A 198 16.07 4.99 -2.27
CA ASP A 198 16.85 4.25 -1.28
C ASP A 198 16.47 2.76 -1.24
N LEU A 199 17.41 1.90 -1.61
CA LEU A 199 17.26 0.45 -1.50
C LEU A 199 17.74 -0.04 -0.12
N HIS A 200 16.98 -0.95 0.47
CA HIS A 200 17.26 -1.56 1.76
C HIS A 200 17.27 -3.09 1.65
N PHE A 201 18.09 -3.74 2.46
CA PHE A 201 18.23 -5.19 2.50
C PHE A 201 18.07 -5.73 3.93
N LEU A 202 17.27 -6.79 4.08
CA LEU A 202 17.16 -7.58 5.29
C LEU A 202 17.69 -8.98 5.02
N ASP A 203 18.69 -9.38 5.79
CA ASP A 203 19.26 -10.73 5.75
C ASP A 203 18.49 -11.66 6.69
N GLN A 204 17.99 -12.79 6.16
CA GLN A 204 17.36 -13.84 6.96
C GLN A 204 18.28 -14.38 8.05
N ALA A 205 19.59 -14.47 7.77
CA ALA A 205 20.58 -14.99 8.72
C ALA A 205 20.80 -14.07 9.93
N GLN A 206 20.26 -12.84 9.93
CA GLN A 206 20.35 -11.91 11.06
C GLN A 206 19.74 -12.51 12.33
N SER A 207 18.63 -13.23 12.22
CA SER A 207 17.94 -13.81 13.38
C SER A 207 16.94 -14.89 12.97
N ASP A 208 16.81 -15.93 13.80
CA ASP A 208 15.82 -17.01 13.64
C ASP A 208 14.34 -16.54 13.55
N VAL A 209 14.03 -15.29 13.94
CA VAL A 209 12.68 -14.70 13.83
C VAL A 209 12.40 -14.13 12.44
N VAL A 210 13.42 -13.95 11.62
CA VAL A 210 13.29 -13.49 10.23
C VAL A 210 13.12 -14.71 9.34
N SER A 211 11.98 -14.81 8.65
CA SER A 211 11.64 -16.00 7.85
C SER A 211 12.11 -15.92 6.39
N THR A 212 12.49 -14.74 5.92
CA THR A 212 12.85 -14.49 4.52
C THR A 212 13.88 -13.38 4.43
N SER A 213 14.76 -13.47 3.45
CA SER A 213 15.57 -12.32 3.02
C SER A 213 14.70 -11.37 2.21
N GLU A 214 14.99 -10.07 2.28
CA GLU A 214 14.19 -9.06 1.60
C GLU A 214 15.04 -7.94 0.98
N TYR A 215 14.70 -7.54 -0.24
CA TYR A 215 15.01 -6.21 -0.76
C TYR A 215 13.77 -5.34 -0.69
N LYS A 216 13.92 -4.11 -0.20
CA LYS A 216 12.81 -3.20 0.05
C LYS A 216 13.15 -1.78 -0.34
N LEU A 217 12.22 -1.11 -1.00
CA LEU A 217 12.30 0.31 -1.33
C LEU A 217 10.91 0.95 -1.26
N ARG A 218 10.88 2.26 -1.12
CA ARG A 218 9.66 3.07 -1.27
C ARG A 218 9.81 3.93 -2.51
N ILE A 219 8.87 3.77 -3.44
CA ILE A 219 8.79 4.51 -4.69
C ILE A 219 7.74 5.60 -4.52
N VAL A 220 8.14 6.87 -4.65
CA VAL A 220 7.22 7.98 -4.89
C VAL A 220 6.89 7.99 -6.38
N PHE A 221 5.62 7.82 -6.74
CA PHE A 221 5.19 7.66 -8.13
C PHE A 221 4.27 8.78 -8.61
N GLY A 222 3.94 9.74 -7.76
CA GLY A 222 3.21 10.91 -8.17
C GLY A 222 3.01 11.92 -7.07
N GLU A 223 2.55 13.08 -7.47
CA GLU A 223 2.11 14.18 -6.62
C GLU A 223 0.62 14.38 -6.84
N VAL A 224 -0.17 14.14 -5.80
CA VAL A 224 -1.63 14.03 -5.89
C VAL A 224 -2.32 15.15 -5.09
N PRO A 225 -3.52 15.59 -5.51
CA PRO A 225 -4.23 16.63 -4.79
C PRO A 225 -4.85 16.10 -3.49
N THR A 226 -4.87 16.93 -2.44
CA THR A 226 -5.47 16.61 -1.13
C THR A 226 -6.80 17.33 -0.88
N GLY A 227 -7.15 18.30 -1.73
CA GLY A 227 -8.29 19.21 -1.50
C GLY A 227 -8.08 20.21 -0.34
N GLY A 228 -6.86 20.28 0.21
CA GLY A 228 -6.50 21.21 1.27
C GLY A 228 -6.37 22.68 0.80
N ALA A 229 -6.11 23.58 1.75
CA ALA A 229 -5.82 24.98 1.45
C ALA A 229 -4.57 25.13 0.58
N ALA A 230 -4.48 26.23 -0.18
CA ALA A 230 -3.35 26.52 -1.06
C ALA A 230 -1.99 26.33 -0.35
N GLY A 231 -1.10 25.53 -0.94
CA GLY A 231 0.21 25.19 -0.38
C GLY A 231 0.23 23.94 0.51
N LYS A 232 -0.95 23.37 0.80
CA LYS A 232 -1.14 22.04 1.41
C LYS A 232 -2.11 21.17 0.59
N ASP A 233 -2.41 21.60 -0.62
CA ASP A 233 -3.32 20.99 -1.57
C ASP A 233 -2.72 19.78 -2.28
N ARG A 234 -1.50 19.38 -1.92
CA ARG A 234 -0.67 18.37 -2.59
C ARG A 234 0.00 17.46 -1.57
N ARG A 235 0.17 16.19 -1.94
CA ARG A 235 1.04 15.24 -1.22
C ARG A 235 1.73 14.31 -2.20
N PRO A 236 2.92 13.78 -1.86
CA PRO A 236 3.46 12.65 -2.58
C PRO A 236 2.55 11.43 -2.39
N GLU A 237 2.44 10.62 -3.43
CA GLU A 237 1.88 9.27 -3.38
C GLU A 237 3.01 8.27 -3.57
N SER A 238 3.04 7.24 -2.74
CA SER A 238 4.12 6.27 -2.72
C SER A 238 3.66 4.85 -2.48
N ALA A 239 4.46 3.92 -2.97
CA ALA A 239 4.29 2.50 -2.76
C ALA A 239 5.59 1.89 -2.25
N THR A 240 5.46 0.97 -1.30
CA THR A 240 6.53 0.11 -0.86
C THR A 240 6.58 -1.11 -1.75
N VAL A 241 7.75 -1.41 -2.32
CA VAL A 241 8.01 -2.61 -3.10
C VAL A 241 8.94 -3.51 -2.29
N THR A 242 8.56 -4.77 -2.12
CA THR A 242 9.32 -5.77 -1.37
C THR A 242 9.53 -7.02 -2.23
N PHE A 243 10.79 -7.39 -2.45
CA PHE A 243 11.19 -8.69 -2.98
C PHE A 243 11.57 -9.56 -1.79
N SER A 244 10.89 -10.68 -1.58
CA SER A 244 11.20 -11.61 -0.50
C SER A 244 11.39 -13.04 -1.01
N TRP A 245 12.31 -13.77 -0.37
CA TRP A 245 12.62 -15.16 -0.68
C TRP A 245 13.19 -15.88 0.53
N ASP A 246 13.09 -17.21 0.54
CA ASP A 246 13.80 -18.03 1.51
C ASP A 246 15.25 -18.21 1.03
N SER A 247 16.19 -17.65 1.78
CA SER A 247 17.63 -17.70 1.45
C SER A 247 18.26 -19.07 1.63
N ASP A 248 17.57 -20.00 2.31
CA ASP A 248 17.99 -21.40 2.35
C ASP A 248 17.67 -22.15 1.04
N ASP A 249 16.66 -21.67 0.28
CA ASP A 249 16.19 -22.28 -0.97
C ASP A 249 16.68 -21.55 -2.23
N ALA A 250 16.97 -20.25 -2.14
CA ALA A 250 17.39 -19.41 -3.27
C ALA A 250 18.46 -18.40 -2.87
N ASP A 251 19.36 -18.08 -3.80
CA ASP A 251 20.15 -16.85 -3.73
C ASP A 251 19.66 -15.91 -4.82
N LEU A 252 19.13 -14.75 -4.43
CA LEU A 252 18.64 -13.73 -5.36
C LEU A 252 19.64 -12.57 -5.41
N PRO A 253 20.46 -12.47 -6.48
CA PRO A 253 21.49 -11.44 -6.55
C PRO A 253 20.89 -10.04 -6.57
N GLU A 254 21.53 -9.11 -5.86
CA GLU A 254 21.16 -7.69 -5.84
C GLU A 254 21.02 -7.10 -7.25
N GLY A 255 21.93 -7.47 -8.17
CA GLY A 255 21.91 -7.00 -9.55
C GLY A 255 20.63 -7.37 -10.29
N THR A 256 20.09 -8.57 -10.07
CA THR A 256 18.83 -9.02 -10.66
C THR A 256 17.66 -8.20 -10.13
N VAL A 257 17.61 -7.97 -8.82
CA VAL A 257 16.55 -7.16 -8.19
C VAL A 257 16.60 -5.73 -8.69
N ARG A 258 17.81 -5.16 -8.79
CA ARG A 258 18.00 -3.82 -9.35
C ARG A 258 17.54 -3.72 -10.80
N GLU A 259 17.83 -4.73 -11.62
CA GLU A 259 17.38 -4.78 -13.01
C GLU A 259 15.85 -4.80 -13.09
N VAL A 260 15.18 -5.64 -12.28
CA VAL A 260 13.70 -5.65 -12.19
C VAL A 260 13.15 -4.29 -11.79
N LEU A 261 13.65 -3.73 -10.69
CA LEU A 261 13.19 -2.45 -10.17
C LEU A 261 13.35 -1.30 -11.18
N SER A 262 14.43 -1.29 -11.96
CA SER A 262 14.67 -0.25 -12.97
C SER A 262 13.60 -0.19 -14.07
N THR A 263 12.86 -1.28 -14.26
CA THR A 263 11.80 -1.41 -15.26
C THR A 263 10.42 -0.96 -14.77
N PHE A 264 10.27 -0.61 -13.49
CA PHE A 264 8.98 -0.20 -12.95
C PHE A 264 8.45 1.03 -13.67
N ARG A 265 7.22 0.94 -14.16
CA ARG A 265 6.47 2.04 -14.76
C ARG A 265 5.05 2.06 -14.24
N LEU A 266 4.57 3.23 -13.83
CA LEU A 266 3.19 3.43 -13.44
C LEU A 266 2.29 3.22 -14.67
N ALA A 267 1.49 2.17 -14.64
CA ALA A 267 0.68 1.75 -15.77
C ALA A 267 -0.35 2.84 -16.14
N THR A 268 -0.64 2.99 -17.44
CA THR A 268 -1.60 4.00 -17.91
C THR A 268 -2.98 3.83 -17.28
N CYS A 269 -3.43 2.58 -17.12
CA CYS A 269 -4.71 2.30 -16.48
C CYS A 269 -4.73 2.69 -14.99
N SER A 270 -3.60 2.58 -14.29
CA SER A 270 -3.45 3.04 -12.91
C SER A 270 -3.46 4.56 -12.82
N GLN A 271 -2.85 5.26 -13.79
CA GLN A 271 -2.91 6.72 -13.88
C GLN A 271 -4.36 7.21 -14.05
N GLU A 272 -5.11 6.61 -14.97
CA GLU A 272 -6.54 6.92 -15.16
C GLU A 272 -7.37 6.64 -13.91
N GLY A 273 -7.14 5.50 -13.24
CA GLY A 273 -7.79 5.15 -11.99
C GLY A 273 -7.53 6.15 -10.87
N LEU A 274 -6.27 6.58 -10.71
CA LEU A 274 -5.86 7.58 -9.73
C LEU A 274 -6.47 8.96 -10.04
N VAL A 275 -6.50 9.39 -11.31
CA VAL A 275 -7.19 10.62 -11.71
C VAL A 275 -8.66 10.57 -11.30
N ASN A 276 -9.39 9.53 -11.68
CA ASN A 276 -10.82 9.37 -11.34
C ASN A 276 -11.06 9.37 -9.81
N LEU A 277 -10.19 8.70 -9.06
CA LEU A 277 -10.24 8.69 -7.60
C LEU A 277 -10.09 10.11 -7.04
N TYR A 278 -9.07 10.84 -7.48
CA TYR A 278 -8.81 12.18 -6.97
C TYR A 278 -9.83 13.22 -7.43
N GLU A 279 -10.42 13.05 -8.60
CA GLU A 279 -11.59 13.85 -9.00
C GLU A 279 -12.75 13.66 -8.01
N THR A 280 -13.01 12.42 -7.62
CA THR A 280 -14.07 12.07 -6.66
C THR A 280 -13.78 12.63 -5.27
N LEU A 281 -12.54 12.46 -4.78
CA LEU A 281 -12.15 12.91 -3.43
C LEU A 281 -12.13 14.44 -3.30
N THR A 282 -11.78 15.16 -4.37
CA THR A 282 -11.66 16.62 -4.36
C THR A 282 -12.90 17.33 -4.88
N GLY A 283 -13.84 16.61 -5.50
CA GLY A 283 -15.00 17.20 -6.18
C GLY A 283 -14.64 18.06 -7.39
N THR A 284 -13.45 17.87 -7.97
CA THR A 284 -12.93 18.62 -9.13
C THR A 284 -12.80 17.68 -10.32
N LYS A 285 -13.09 18.17 -11.53
CA LYS A 285 -12.84 17.44 -12.78
C LYS A 285 -11.56 17.97 -13.44
N PHE A 286 -10.67 17.08 -13.87
CA PHE A 286 -9.37 17.41 -14.46
C PHE A 286 -9.39 17.32 -16.00
#